data_AF-A0A5E7CP66-F1
#
_entry.id   AF-A0A5E7CP66-F1
#
_cell.length_a   1.000
_cell.length_b   1.000
_cell.length_c   1.000
_cell.angle_alpha   90.00
_cell.angle_beta   90.00
_cell.angle_gamma   90.00
#
_symmetry.space_group_name_H-M   'P 1'
#
loop_
_entity.id
_entity.type
_entity.pdbx_description
1 polymer ?
#
loop_
_entity_poly.entity_id
_entity_poly.type
_entity_poly.pdbx_seq_one_letter_code
_entity_poly.pdbx_strand_id
1 'polypeptide(L)'
;MGLGRHPEVSLSVAREKAAEARKLSKSGIDPLTSRAEEMERQRLEKETERLAQDAARAKATPFKEVALDYIAAHRAGWKNAKHAQQWENTLATYAFKVIGDLPTQAIGIEHVLKILKPIWTKIPESASRLRNRS
;
A
#
# COMPACT_ATOMS: atom_id res chain seq x y z
N MET A 1 26.39 26.38 2.27
CA MET A 1 25.16 27.18 2.46
C MET A 1 25.19 28.38 1.52
N GLY A 2 24.36 28.39 0.47
CA GLY A 2 24.13 29.60 -0.34
C GLY A 2 23.11 30.49 0.36
N LEU A 3 23.49 31.73 0.69
CA LEU A 3 22.68 32.64 1.54
C LEU A 3 21.61 33.42 0.75
N GLY A 4 21.25 32.96 -0.45
CA GLY A 4 20.32 33.65 -1.35
C GLY A 4 20.97 34.83 -2.10
N ARG A 5 20.28 35.32 -3.14
CA ARG A 5 20.72 36.45 -3.99
C ARG A 5 20.04 37.74 -3.53
N HIS A 6 20.79 38.84 -3.46
CA HIS A 6 20.24 40.17 -3.16
C HIS A 6 19.17 40.56 -4.19
N PRO A 7 18.00 41.13 -3.80
CA PRO A 7 17.67 41.81 -2.55
C PRO A 7 16.77 41.05 -1.56
N GLU A 8 16.54 39.75 -1.73
CA GLU A 8 15.64 38.96 -0.85
C GLU A 8 16.16 38.82 0.59
N VAL A 9 17.45 39.05 0.82
CA VAL A 9 18.07 39.04 2.15
C VAL A 9 18.89 40.33 2.33
N SER A 10 18.59 41.10 3.38
CA SER A 10 19.36 42.31 3.69
C SER A 10 20.77 41.94 4.19
N LEU A 11 21.72 42.87 4.01
CA LEU A 11 23.10 42.69 4.48
C LEU A 11 23.18 42.48 6.00
N SER A 12 22.24 43.02 6.78
CA SER A 12 22.17 42.79 8.22
C SER A 12 21.78 41.35 8.53
N VAL A 13 20.73 40.83 7.90
CA VAL A 13 20.24 39.45 8.10
C VAL A 13 21.28 38.43 7.63
N ALA A 14 22.00 38.72 6.54
CA ALA A 14 23.09 37.86 6.08
C ALA A 14 24.25 37.78 7.08
N ARG A 15 24.59 38.91 7.73
CA ARG A 15 25.63 38.96 8.77
C ARG A 15 25.22 38.25 10.05
N GLU A 16 23.98 38.42 10.49
CA GLU A 16 23.42 37.74 11.67
C GLU A 16 23.42 36.22 11.48
N LYS A 17 22.87 35.71 10.36
CA LYS A 17 22.88 34.26 10.06
C LYS A 17 24.29 33.69 9.93
N ALA A 18 25.24 34.47 9.41
CA ALA A 18 26.64 34.06 9.35
C ALA A 18 27.31 34.03 10.74
N ALA A 19 26.92 34.90 11.67
CA ALA A 19 27.41 34.89 13.04
C ALA A 19 26.83 33.73 13.85
N GLU A 20 25.54 33.41 13.64
CA GLU A 20 24.87 32.26 14.25
C GLU A 20 25.45 30.93 13.78
N ALA A 21 25.68 30.77 12.47
CA ALA A 21 26.32 29.58 11.92
C ALA A 21 27.75 29.39 12.47
N ARG A 22 28.50 30.48 12.68
CA ARG A 22 29.83 30.44 13.33
C ARG A 22 29.74 30.06 14.80
N LYS A 23 28.74 30.54 15.55
CA LYS A 23 28.51 30.14 16.95
C LYS A 23 28.21 28.64 17.06
N LEU A 24 27.32 28.12 16.20
CA LEU A 24 26.95 26.69 16.17
C LEU A 24 28.15 25.79 15.84
N SER A 25 28.97 26.17 14.85
CA SER A 25 30.21 25.46 14.53
C SER A 25 31.23 25.51 15.68
N LYS A 26 31.34 26.63 16.40
CA LYS A 26 32.23 26.79 17.56
C LYS A 26 31.78 25.98 18.79
N SER A 27 30.49 25.66 18.90
CA SER A 27 29.96 24.72 19.90
C SER A 27 30.17 23.23 19.53
N GLY A 28 30.91 22.94 18.45
CA GLY A 28 31.21 21.56 18.03
C GLY A 28 30.07 20.85 17.30
N ILE A 29 28.97 21.57 17.00
CA ILE A 29 27.81 21.06 16.27
C ILE A 29 27.99 21.50 14.82
N ASP A 30 28.35 20.56 13.95
CA ASP A 30 28.37 20.82 12.51
C ASP A 30 26.90 20.98 12.02
N PRO A 31 26.47 22.17 11.54
CA PRO A 31 25.09 22.41 11.13
C PRO A 31 24.64 21.51 9.97
N LEU A 32 25.59 20.90 9.25
CA LEU A 32 25.30 19.98 8.16
C LEU A 32 24.91 18.58 8.65
N THR A 33 25.52 18.09 9.73
CA THR A 33 25.23 16.75 10.27
C THR A 33 23.88 16.74 10.98
N SER A 34 23.60 17.74 11.81
CA SER A 34 22.30 17.89 12.50
C SER A 34 21.13 17.96 11.51
N ARG A 35 21.30 18.71 10.40
CA ARG A 35 20.25 18.83 9.38
C ARG A 35 20.08 17.54 8.56
N ALA A 36 21.16 16.80 8.31
CA ALA A 36 21.10 15.51 7.63
C ALA A 36 20.39 14.46 8.50
N GLU A 37 20.72 14.38 9.79
CA GLU A 37 20.06 13.48 10.75
C GLU A 37 18.57 13.80 10.90
N GLU A 38 18.21 15.07 10.93
CA GLU A 38 16.82 15.51 11.03
C GLU A 38 16.02 15.19 9.76
N MET A 39 16.62 15.33 8.58
CA MET A 39 16.02 14.89 7.32
C MET A 39 15.85 13.37 7.24
N GLU A 40 16.83 12.60 7.70
CA GLU A 40 16.75 11.13 7.72
C GLU A 40 15.69 10.64 8.72
N ARG A 41 15.58 11.25 9.90
CA ARG A 41 14.47 10.97 10.83
C ARG A 41 13.11 11.26 10.20
N GLN A 42 12.95 12.43 9.56
CA GLN A 42 11.70 12.77 8.88
C GLN A 42 11.39 11.84 7.70
N ARG A 43 12.40 11.31 7.01
CA ARG A 43 12.22 10.32 5.94
C ARG A 43 11.72 9.01 6.49
N LEU A 44 12.38 8.50 7.54
CA LEU A 44 12.00 7.25 8.21
C LEU A 44 10.59 7.36 8.80
N GLU A 45 10.24 8.46 9.47
CA GLU A 45 8.89 8.71 9.97
C GLU A 45 7.85 8.68 8.85
N LYS A 46 8.07 9.44 7.76
CA LYS A 46 7.17 9.42 6.59
C LYS A 46 7.06 8.05 5.93
N GLU A 47 8.13 7.28 5.89
CA GLU A 47 8.13 5.91 5.35
C GLU A 47 7.29 4.98 6.24
N THR A 48 7.46 5.05 7.56
CA THR A 48 6.65 4.27 8.49
C THR A 48 5.16 4.65 8.45
N GLU A 49 4.83 5.94 8.31
CA GLU A 49 3.47 6.42 8.14
C GLU A 49 2.83 5.89 6.84
N ARG A 50 3.57 5.91 5.73
CA ARG A 50 3.11 5.36 4.45
C ARG A 50 2.84 3.87 4.55
N LEU A 51 3.76 3.10 5.12
CA LEU A 51 3.59 1.67 5.33
C LEU A 51 2.38 1.35 6.22
N ALA A 52 2.15 2.15 7.26
CA ALA A 52 0.97 2.01 8.13
C ALA A 52 -0.34 2.34 7.40
N GLN A 53 -0.34 3.38 6.55
CA GLN A 53 -1.49 3.75 5.73
C GLN A 53 -1.80 2.69 4.66
N ASP A 54 -0.78 2.13 4.01
CA ASP A 54 -0.95 1.06 3.02
C ASP A 54 -1.49 -0.22 3.69
N ALA A 55 -0.99 -0.56 4.87
CA ALA A 55 -1.51 -1.67 5.67
C ALA A 55 -2.97 -1.42 6.13
N ALA A 56 -3.31 -0.18 6.51
CA ALA A 56 -4.68 0.18 6.87
C ALA A 56 -5.63 0.15 5.66
N ARG A 57 -5.15 0.57 4.48
CA ARG A 57 -5.90 0.43 3.22
C ARG A 57 -6.12 -1.03 2.88
N ALA A 58 -5.10 -1.87 2.95
CA ALA A 58 -5.22 -3.31 2.72
C ALA A 58 -6.22 -3.99 3.68
N LYS A 59 -6.34 -3.49 4.91
CA LYS A 59 -7.36 -3.91 5.89
C LYS A 59 -8.77 -3.44 5.55
N ALA A 60 -8.92 -2.41 4.72
CA ALA A 60 -10.21 -1.86 4.32
C ALA A 60 -10.65 -2.35 2.93
N THR A 61 -9.73 -2.84 2.09
CA THR A 61 -10.08 -3.27 0.73
C THR A 61 -10.91 -4.56 0.76
N PRO A 62 -12.15 -4.52 0.27
CA PRO A 62 -13.00 -5.70 0.20
C PRO A 62 -12.42 -6.71 -0.79
N PHE A 63 -12.58 -8.00 -0.50
CA PHE A 63 -12.07 -9.08 -1.35
C PHE A 63 -12.59 -9.03 -2.77
N LYS A 64 -13.82 -8.53 -2.97
CA LYS A 64 -14.39 -8.35 -4.30
C LYS A 64 -13.52 -7.45 -5.19
N GLU A 65 -13.01 -6.34 -4.67
CA GLU A 65 -12.18 -5.41 -5.42
C GLU A 65 -10.85 -6.06 -5.78
N VAL A 66 -10.18 -6.67 -4.80
CA VAL A 66 -8.90 -7.36 -5.01
C VAL A 66 -9.03 -8.50 -6.02
N ALA A 67 -10.12 -9.26 -5.97
CA ALA A 67 -10.38 -10.35 -6.92
C ALA A 67 -10.60 -9.83 -8.35
N LEU A 68 -11.31 -8.71 -8.52
CA LEU A 68 -11.53 -8.09 -9.83
C LEU A 68 -10.23 -7.50 -10.41
N ASP A 69 -9.42 -6.84 -9.58
CA ASP A 69 -8.11 -6.32 -9.98
C ASP A 69 -7.17 -7.44 -10.41
N TYR A 70 -7.15 -8.55 -9.65
CA TYR A 70 -6.38 -9.73 -10.00
C TYR A 70 -6.81 -10.29 -11.36
N ILE A 71 -8.12 -10.41 -11.59
CA ILE A 71 -8.68 -10.85 -12.87
C ILE A 71 -8.27 -9.92 -14.01
N ALA A 72 -8.36 -8.59 -13.81
CA ALA A 72 -7.99 -7.60 -14.81
C ALA A 72 -6.50 -7.69 -15.18
N ALA A 73 -5.62 -7.81 -14.18
CA ALA A 73 -4.17 -7.94 -14.38
C ALA A 73 -3.79 -9.22 -15.13
N HIS A 74 -4.48 -10.34 -14.85
CA HIS A 74 -4.16 -11.65 -15.45
C HIS A 74 -4.92 -11.92 -16.75
N ARG A 75 -5.94 -11.12 -17.08
CA ARG A 75 -6.76 -11.28 -18.29
C ARG A 75 -5.93 -11.31 -19.57
N ALA A 76 -4.88 -10.49 -19.66
CA ALA A 76 -3.99 -10.45 -20.83
C ALA A 76 -3.14 -11.72 -20.99
N GLY A 77 -2.85 -12.43 -19.90
CA GLY A 77 -2.09 -13.69 -19.91
C GLY A 77 -2.95 -14.93 -20.20
N TRP A 78 -4.28 -14.81 -20.14
CA TRP A 78 -5.16 -15.94 -20.38
C TRP A 78 -5.45 -16.10 -21.87
N LYS A 79 -4.98 -17.23 -22.43
CA LYS A 79 -5.16 -17.59 -23.85
C LYS A 79 -6.61 -17.64 -24.34
N ASN A 80 -7.59 -17.66 -23.42
CA ASN A 80 -9.01 -17.78 -23.76
C ASN A 80 -9.83 -16.78 -22.94
N ALA A 81 -10.46 -15.80 -23.61
CA ALA A 81 -11.29 -14.80 -22.96
C ALA A 81 -12.46 -15.41 -22.16
N LYS A 82 -12.95 -16.61 -22.54
CA LYS A 82 -13.97 -17.34 -21.76
C LYS A 82 -13.49 -17.76 -20.38
N HIS A 83 -12.19 -17.97 -20.16
CA HIS A 83 -11.67 -18.30 -18.84
C HIS A 83 -11.81 -17.13 -17.87
N ALA A 84 -11.57 -15.89 -18.32
CA ALA A 84 -11.77 -14.71 -17.49
C ALA A 84 -13.23 -14.59 -17.04
N GLN A 85 -14.15 -14.71 -17.99
CA GLN A 85 -15.58 -14.63 -17.72
C GLN A 85 -16.05 -15.75 -16.78
N GLN A 86 -15.52 -16.97 -16.94
CA GLN A 86 -15.83 -18.07 -16.04
C GLN A 86 -15.32 -17.81 -14.62
N TRP A 87 -14.15 -17.20 -14.44
CA TRP A 87 -13.65 -16.81 -13.12
C TRP A 87 -14.59 -15.80 -12.46
N GLU A 88 -14.89 -14.70 -13.16
CA GLU A 88 -15.80 -13.65 -12.68
C GLU A 88 -17.16 -14.23 -12.29
N ASN A 89 -17.76 -15.05 -13.16
CA ASN A 89 -19.08 -15.63 -12.89
C ASN A 89 -19.06 -16.58 -11.69
N THR A 90 -18.01 -17.41 -11.53
CA THR A 90 -17.91 -18.30 -10.37
C THR A 90 -17.70 -17.54 -9.07
N LEU A 91 -16.85 -16.51 -9.07
CA LEU A 91 -16.60 -15.70 -7.89
C LEU A 91 -17.83 -14.87 -7.52
N ALA A 92 -18.53 -14.28 -8.51
CA ALA A 92 -19.78 -13.54 -8.28
C ALA A 92 -20.91 -14.41 -7.72
N THR A 93 -21.02 -15.66 -8.21
CA THR A 93 -22.10 -16.56 -7.80
C THR A 93 -21.91 -17.10 -6.39
N TYR A 94 -20.67 -17.44 -6.03
CA TYR A 94 -20.38 -18.24 -4.83
C TYR A 94 -19.54 -17.51 -3.77
N ALA A 95 -18.55 -16.71 -4.18
CA ALA A 95 -17.62 -16.07 -3.25
C ALA A 95 -18.09 -14.67 -2.83
N PHE A 96 -18.45 -13.80 -3.78
CA PHE A 96 -18.80 -12.40 -3.50
C PHE A 96 -20.02 -12.27 -2.58
N LYS A 97 -20.97 -13.20 -2.62
CA LYS A 97 -22.14 -13.20 -1.73
C LYS A 97 -21.81 -13.48 -0.26
N VAL A 98 -20.65 -14.08 0.02
CA VAL A 98 -20.28 -14.55 1.36
C VAL A 98 -19.08 -13.78 1.92
N ILE A 99 -18.08 -13.53 1.07
CA ILE A 99 -16.82 -12.87 1.45
C ILE A 99 -16.53 -11.60 0.65
N GLY A 100 -17.39 -11.21 -0.29
CA GLY A 100 -17.11 -10.10 -1.21
C GLY A 100 -16.85 -8.79 -0.49
N ASP A 101 -17.67 -8.48 0.52
CA ASP A 101 -17.59 -7.23 1.30
C ASP A 101 -16.67 -7.36 2.52
N LEU A 102 -16.13 -8.56 2.78
CA LEU A 102 -15.18 -8.74 3.87
C LEU A 102 -13.80 -8.24 3.43
N PRO A 103 -13.07 -7.57 4.34
CA PRO A 103 -11.70 -7.21 4.07
C PRO A 103 -10.87 -8.49 3.90
N THR A 104 -9.95 -8.49 2.94
CA THR A 104 -9.14 -9.68 2.59
C THR A 104 -8.46 -10.33 3.81
N GLN A 105 -8.01 -9.51 4.76
CA GLN A 105 -7.35 -9.99 5.97
C GLN A 105 -8.28 -10.67 6.99
N ALA A 106 -9.59 -10.42 6.92
CA ALA A 106 -10.59 -11.11 7.74
C ALA A 106 -11.06 -12.44 7.12
N ILE A 107 -10.61 -12.77 5.90
CA ILE A 107 -11.00 -14.01 5.22
C ILE A 107 -10.15 -15.17 5.76
N GLY A 108 -10.73 -15.88 6.72
CA GLY A 108 -10.19 -17.14 7.24
C GLY A 108 -10.63 -18.37 6.45
N ILE A 109 -10.02 -19.50 6.79
CA ILE A 109 -10.30 -20.84 6.22
C ILE A 109 -11.79 -21.20 6.34
N GLU A 110 -12.45 -20.81 7.43
CA GLU A 110 -13.88 -21.10 7.66
C GLU A 110 -14.79 -20.49 6.60
N HIS A 111 -14.45 -19.29 6.12
CA HIS A 111 -15.21 -18.62 5.06
C HIS A 111 -15.07 -19.35 3.74
N VAL A 112 -13.85 -19.80 3.41
CA VAL A 112 -13.57 -20.62 2.23
C VAL A 112 -14.30 -21.97 2.31
N LEU A 113 -14.31 -22.61 3.48
CA LEU A 113 -15.04 -23.86 3.70
C LEU A 113 -16.56 -23.66 3.60
N LYS A 114 -17.12 -22.55 4.09
CA LYS A 114 -18.55 -22.23 3.94
C LYS A 114 -18.96 -22.11 2.47
N ILE A 115 -18.09 -21.58 1.62
CA ILE A 115 -18.33 -21.47 0.18
C ILE A 115 -18.17 -22.83 -0.50
N LEU A 116 -17.12 -23.60 -0.17
CA LEU A 116 -16.79 -24.85 -0.86
C LEU A 116 -17.69 -26.03 -0.45
N LYS A 117 -18.13 -26.13 0.81
CA LYS A 117 -18.99 -27.23 1.31
C LYS A 117 -20.26 -27.47 0.49
N PRO A 118 -21.09 -26.46 0.18
CA PRO A 118 -22.30 -26.64 -0.65
C PRO A 118 -21.99 -26.92 -2.13
N ILE A 119 -20.81 -26.53 -2.61
CA ILE A 119 -20.39 -26.79 -4.00
C ILE A 119 -19.85 -28.23 -4.14
N TRP A 120 -19.08 -28.73 -3.16
CA TRP A 120 -18.57 -30.11 -3.15
C TRP A 120 -19.69 -31.16 -3.20
N THR A 121 -20.82 -30.88 -2.56
CA THR A 121 -21.98 -31.77 -2.50
C THR A 121 -22.84 -31.74 -3.77
N LYS A 122 -22.78 -30.67 -4.57
CA LYS A 122 -23.56 -30.52 -5.81
C LYS A 122 -22.76 -30.71 -7.10
N ILE A 123 -21.55 -30.15 -7.18
CA ILE A 123 -20.67 -30.15 -8.37
C ILE A 123 -19.19 -30.11 -7.91
N PRO A 124 -18.58 -31.26 -7.58
CA PRO A 124 -17.22 -31.31 -7.00
C PRO A 124 -16.14 -30.71 -7.91
N GLU A 125 -16.29 -30.80 -9.23
CA GLU A 125 -15.35 -30.22 -10.20
C GLU A 125 -15.30 -28.68 -10.10
N SER A 126 -16.44 -28.02 -9.82
CA SER A 126 -16.50 -26.57 -9.64
C SER A 126 -15.83 -26.10 -8.36
N ALA A 127 -15.89 -26.93 -7.31
CA ALA A 127 -15.26 -26.60 -6.04
C ALA A 127 -13.73 -26.73 -6.08
N SER A 128 -13.21 -27.74 -6.77
CA SER A 128 -11.76 -27.87 -7.00
C SER A 128 -11.24 -26.65 -7.79
N ARG A 129 -11.97 -26.25 -8.83
CA ARG A 129 -11.63 -25.04 -9.61
C ARG A 129 -11.69 -23.77 -8.77
N LEU A 130 -12.66 -23.61 -7.88
CA LEU A 130 -12.78 -22.42 -7.02
C LEU A 130 -11.64 -22.33 -5.98
N ARG A 131 -11.27 -23.45 -5.36
CA ARG A 131 -10.15 -23.49 -4.40
C ARG A 131 -8.81 -23.12 -5.03
N ASN A 132 -8.60 -23.46 -6.30
CA ASN A 132 -7.37 -23.11 -7.02
C ASN A 132 -7.35 -21.63 -7.47
N ARG A 133 -8.43 -20.87 -7.20
CA ARG A 133 -8.64 -19.46 -7.60
C ARG A 133 -8.71 -18.50 -6.41
N SER A 134 -8.85 -19.02 -5.19
CA SER A 134 -8.91 -18.30 -3.92
C SER A 134 -7.56 -18.32 -3.23
#